data_AF-A0A8J6K5C0-F1
#
_entry.id   AF-A0A8J6K5C0-F1
#
_cell.length_a   1.000
_cell.length_b   1.000
_cell.length_c   1.000
_cell.angle_alpha   90.00
_cell.angle_beta   90.00
_cell.angle_gamma   90.00
#
_symmetry.space_group_name_H-M   'P 1'
#
loop_
_entity.id
_entity.type
_entity.pdbx_description
1 polymer ?
#
loop_
_entity_poly.entity_id
_entity_poly.type
_entity_poly.pdbx_seq_one_letter_code
_entity_poly.pdbx_strand_id
1 'polypeptide(L)'
;MAKDLKTLREEYKQLNKSCFILGASGETGKELLKQIVQSQLFGKVTVVGRRKLNFEDEAYKDVVGDIIIYVFRLAGFIRVDHDYVLQSAQLAKAGGCQHFSLESSKGADKSSSFLYLRVKGEVEAEVEELGFERFSIFRPA
;
A
#
# COMPACT_ATOMS: atom_id res chain seq x y z
N MET A 1 -0.84 -30.67 -4.02
CA MET A 1 -1.97 -30.37 -3.11
C MET A 1 -1.82 -28.93 -2.65
N ALA A 2 -2.83 -28.09 -2.81
CA ALA A 2 -2.78 -26.71 -2.30
C ALA A 2 -2.73 -26.74 -0.77
N LYS A 3 -1.80 -26.01 -0.16
CA LYS A 3 -1.76 -25.85 1.30
C LYS A 3 -3.03 -25.13 1.76
N ASP A 4 -3.57 -25.53 2.91
CA ASP A 4 -4.71 -24.85 3.52
C ASP A 4 -4.35 -23.41 3.91
N LEU A 5 -5.33 -22.51 3.80
CA LEU A 5 -5.14 -21.08 4.02
C LEU A 5 -4.73 -20.76 5.46
N LYS A 6 -5.16 -21.57 6.44
CA LYS A 6 -4.72 -21.44 7.84
C LYS A 6 -3.24 -21.76 7.97
N THR A 7 -2.79 -22.87 7.37
CA THR A 7 -1.39 -23.27 7.41
C THR A 7 -0.49 -22.21 6.79
N LEU A 8 -0.88 -21.65 5.64
CA LEU A 8 -0.13 -20.57 4.99
C LEU A 8 -0.02 -19.31 5.86
N ARG A 9 -1.09 -18.96 6.60
CA ARG A 9 -1.07 -17.81 7.51
C ARG A 9 -0.15 -18.05 8.71
N GLU A 10 -0.19 -19.23 9.30
CA GLU A 10 0.71 -19.56 10.41
C GLU A 10 2.18 -19.59 9.97
N GLU A 11 2.48 -20.17 8.80
CA GLU A 11 3.83 -20.10 8.21
C GLU A 11 4.26 -18.65 7.99
N TYR A 12 3.37 -17.79 7.51
CA TYR A 12 3.66 -16.38 7.28
C TYR A 12 3.94 -15.61 8.57
N LYS A 13 3.19 -15.89 9.64
CA LYS A 13 3.42 -15.27 10.96
C LYS A 13 4.83 -15.56 11.49
N GLN A 14 5.35 -16.77 11.27
CA GLN A 14 6.71 -17.14 11.70
C GLN A 14 7.80 -16.32 10.99
N LEU A 15 7.50 -15.73 9.82
CA LEU A 15 8.46 -14.88 9.11
C LEU A 15 8.64 -13.50 9.76
N ASN A 16 7.80 -13.14 10.74
CA ASN A 16 7.84 -11.89 11.50
C ASN A 16 8.05 -10.65 10.62
N LYS A 17 7.32 -10.58 9.50
CA LYS A 17 7.46 -9.49 8.53
C LYS A 17 6.83 -8.20 9.04
N SER A 18 7.36 -7.08 8.58
CA SER A 18 6.77 -5.75 8.76
C SER A 18 6.04 -5.31 7.49
N CYS A 19 4.93 -4.58 7.62
CA CYS A 19 4.27 -3.91 6.50
C CYS A 19 4.15 -2.41 6.74
N PHE A 20 4.06 -1.65 5.65
CA PHE A 20 3.67 -0.25 5.69
C PHE A 20 2.41 -0.04 4.85
N ILE A 21 1.55 0.88 5.28
CA ILE A 21 0.29 1.19 4.61
C ILE A 21 0.25 2.69 4.33
N LEU A 22 0.17 3.03 3.05
CA LEU A 22 -0.08 4.39 2.58
C LEU A 22 -1.59 4.57 2.42
N GLY A 23 -2.13 5.70 2.90
CA GLY A 23 -3.55 6.00 2.72
C GLY A 23 -4.49 5.28 3.69
N ALA A 24 -4.00 4.80 4.84
CA ALA A 24 -4.82 4.12 5.85
C ALA A 24 -5.99 4.98 6.42
N SER A 25 -5.99 6.29 6.17
CA SER A 25 -7.10 7.17 6.54
C SER A 25 -8.30 7.12 5.58
N GLY A 26 -8.13 6.56 4.38
CA GLY A 26 -9.22 6.35 3.42
C GLY A 26 -10.08 5.14 3.79
N GLU A 27 -11.24 4.97 3.15
CA GLU A 27 -12.18 3.90 3.50
C GLU A 27 -11.59 2.49 3.27
N THR A 28 -11.01 2.23 2.08
CA THR A 28 -10.30 0.97 1.80
C THR A 28 -9.13 0.74 2.76
N GLY A 29 -8.36 1.80 3.03
CA GLY A 29 -7.18 1.74 3.91
C GLY A 29 -7.52 1.42 5.38
N LYS A 30 -8.63 1.96 5.89
CA LYS A 30 -9.11 1.68 7.26
C LYS A 30 -9.50 0.22 7.41
N GLU A 31 -10.27 -0.31 6.48
CA GLU A 31 -10.72 -1.70 6.54
C GLU A 31 -9.54 -2.67 6.35
N LEU A 32 -8.60 -2.35 5.45
CA LEU A 32 -7.37 -3.11 5.30
C LEU A 32 -6.55 -3.13 6.60
N LEU A 33 -6.35 -1.97 7.23
CA LEU A 33 -5.63 -1.88 8.49
C LEU A 33 -6.30 -2.73 9.59
N LYS A 34 -7.64 -2.64 9.71
CA LYS A 34 -8.42 -3.44 10.66
C LYS A 34 -8.21 -4.93 10.43
N GLN A 35 -8.28 -5.41 9.19
CA GLN A 35 -8.06 -6.82 8.88
C GLN A 35 -6.62 -7.27 9.13
N ILE A 36 -5.63 -6.43 8.84
CA ILE A 36 -4.22 -6.70 9.13
C ILE A 36 -4.00 -6.85 10.64
N VAL A 37 -4.54 -5.93 11.43
CA VAL A 37 -4.46 -5.95 12.89
C VAL A 37 -5.15 -7.20 13.46
N GLN A 38 -6.37 -7.50 13.01
CA GLN A 38 -7.12 -8.68 13.47
C GLN A 38 -6.46 -10.01 13.11
N SER A 39 -5.81 -10.08 11.95
CA SER A 39 -5.16 -11.30 11.46
C SER A 39 -3.79 -11.57 12.09
N GLN A 40 -3.17 -10.54 12.70
CA GLN A 40 -1.84 -10.61 13.31
C GLN A 40 -0.78 -11.23 12.39
N LEU A 41 -0.87 -10.94 11.09
CA LEU A 41 0.04 -11.50 10.08
C LEU A 41 1.41 -10.85 10.07
N PHE A 42 1.51 -9.62 10.60
CA PHE A 42 2.72 -8.82 10.61
C PHE A 42 3.11 -8.52 12.05
N GLY A 43 4.41 -8.64 12.34
CA GLY A 43 4.94 -8.31 13.67
C GLY A 43 5.04 -6.81 13.91
N LYS A 44 5.06 -6.01 12.82
CA LYS A 44 5.05 -4.55 12.87
C LYS A 44 4.24 -3.99 11.71
N VAL A 45 3.36 -3.04 11.99
CA VAL A 45 2.57 -2.34 10.98
C VAL A 45 2.91 -0.86 11.06
N THR A 46 3.32 -0.26 9.95
CA THR A 46 3.59 1.18 9.90
C THR A 46 2.55 1.88 9.05
N VAL A 47 1.94 2.95 9.54
CA VAL A 47 1.01 3.74 8.72
C VAL A 47 1.69 5.03 8.30
N VAL A 48 1.71 5.27 6.99
CA VAL A 48 2.30 6.47 6.39
C VAL A 48 1.20 7.33 5.80
N GLY A 49 1.18 8.61 6.19
CA GLY A 49 0.19 9.55 5.70
C GLY A 49 0.48 11.00 6.08
N ARG A 50 -0.33 11.90 5.54
CA ARG A 50 -0.18 13.35 5.72
C ARG A 50 -0.59 13.84 7.12
N ARG A 51 -1.27 13.01 7.91
CA ARG A 51 -1.77 13.35 9.24
C ARG A 51 -1.53 12.16 10.16
N LYS A 52 -1.23 12.45 11.43
CA LYS A 52 -1.19 11.44 12.48
C LYS A 52 -2.59 10.85 12.65
N LEU A 53 -2.69 9.52 12.64
CA LEU A 53 -3.90 8.83 13.05
C LEU A 53 -3.77 8.50 14.54
N ASN A 54 -4.83 8.79 15.29
CA ASN A 54 -4.92 8.40 16.69
C ASN A 54 -5.71 7.10 16.73
N PHE A 55 -5.07 6.02 17.17
CA PHE A 55 -5.72 4.76 17.47
C PHE A 55 -5.76 4.62 18.98
N GLU A 56 -6.95 4.65 19.57
CA GLU A 56 -7.15 4.56 21.04
C GLU A 56 -7.27 3.11 21.53
N ASP A 57 -7.33 2.15 20.61
CA ASP A 57 -7.59 0.75 20.90
C ASP A 57 -6.27 -0.05 21.03
N GLU A 58 -6.18 -0.87 22.09
CA GLU A 58 -5.08 -1.79 22.39
C GLU A 58 -4.70 -2.68 21.20
N ALA A 59 -5.66 -2.98 20.32
CA ALA A 59 -5.41 -3.74 19.10
C ALA A 59 -4.37 -3.07 18.18
N TYR A 60 -4.18 -1.76 18.26
CA TYR A 60 -3.27 -0.99 17.41
C TYR A 60 -1.91 -0.71 18.07
N LYS A 61 -1.57 -1.34 19.20
CA LYS A 61 -0.31 -1.11 19.91
C LYS A 61 0.94 -1.36 19.05
N ASP A 62 0.85 -2.29 18.10
CA ASP A 62 1.95 -2.64 17.19
C ASP A 62 1.96 -1.79 15.90
N VAL A 63 1.04 -0.82 15.81
CA VAL A 63 0.95 0.13 14.71
C VAL A 63 1.81 1.35 15.02
N VAL A 64 2.97 1.44 14.37
CA VAL A 64 3.82 2.62 14.45
C VAL A 64 3.34 3.65 13.43
N GLY A 65 2.82 4.77 13.92
CA GLY A 65 2.51 5.92 13.08
C GLY A 65 3.79 6.70 12.75
N ASP A 66 4.52 6.28 11.71
CA ASP A 66 5.63 7.07 11.19
C ASP A 66 5.10 8.10 10.19
N ILE A 67 5.20 9.37 10.58
CA ILE A 67 4.85 10.50 9.73
C ILE A 67 6.01 10.69 8.73
N ILE A 68 5.89 10.12 7.52
CA ILE A 68 6.70 10.56 6.37
C ILE A 68 5.83 11.53 5.58
N ILE A 69 6.03 12.83 5.84
CA ILE A 69 5.36 13.92 5.13
C ILE A 69 6.12 14.22 3.84
N TYR A 70 5.48 13.97 2.70
CA TYR A 70 5.68 14.78 1.50
C TYR A 70 4.49 15.74 1.38
N VAL A 71 4.72 17.02 1.71
CA VAL A 71 3.76 18.11 1.47
C VAL A 71 4.26 18.89 0.26
N PHE A 72 3.47 18.89 -0.81
CA PHE A 72 3.32 20.08 -1.62
C PHE A 72 1.85 20.48 -1.64
N ARG A 73 1.61 21.74 -1.29
CA ARG A 73 0.33 22.45 -1.28
C ARG A 73 -0.09 22.68 -2.75
N LEU A 74 -1.38 22.59 -3.10
CA LEU A 74 -1.98 22.69 -4.48
C LEU A 74 -2.13 21.36 -5.27
N ALA A 75 -2.87 20.36 -4.74
CA ALA A 75 -2.91 19.02 -5.34
C ALA A 75 -3.95 18.89 -6.48
N GLY A 76 -3.46 18.63 -7.70
CA GLY A 76 -4.25 18.05 -8.78
C GLY A 76 -4.27 16.51 -8.69
N PHE A 77 -5.28 15.89 -9.29
CA PHE A 77 -5.49 14.44 -9.33
C PHE A 77 -4.22 13.65 -9.70
N ILE A 78 -3.50 14.07 -10.74
CA ILE A 78 -2.26 13.43 -11.21
C ILE A 78 -1.23 13.37 -10.08
N ARG A 79 -1.01 14.47 -9.34
CA ARG A 79 0.02 14.50 -8.31
C ARG A 79 -0.21 13.49 -7.17
N VAL A 80 -1.48 13.22 -6.86
CA VAL A 80 -1.85 12.27 -5.80
C VAL A 80 -1.81 10.84 -6.31
N ASP A 81 -2.45 10.57 -7.45
CA ASP A 81 -2.61 9.22 -7.98
C ASP A 81 -1.42 8.71 -8.79
N HIS A 82 -0.50 9.60 -9.19
CA HIS A 82 0.72 9.29 -9.91
C HIS A 82 1.96 9.56 -9.03
N ASP A 83 2.30 10.84 -8.85
CA ASP A 83 3.61 11.23 -8.33
C ASP A 83 3.86 10.73 -6.91
N TYR A 84 2.87 10.86 -6.03
CA TYR A 84 2.99 10.38 -4.65
C TYR A 84 3.07 8.86 -4.55
N VAL A 85 2.36 8.14 -5.42
CA VAL A 85 2.42 6.68 -5.48
C VAL A 85 3.79 6.22 -5.97
N LEU A 86 4.28 6.80 -7.07
CA LEU A 86 5.59 6.48 -7.62
C LEU A 86 6.72 6.79 -6.63
N GLN A 87 6.73 7.98 -6.04
CA GLN A 87 7.75 8.36 -5.06
C GLN A 87 7.72 7.44 -3.84
N SER A 88 6.53 7.06 -3.37
CA SER A 88 6.40 6.11 -2.25
C SER A 88 6.96 4.74 -2.62
N ALA A 89 6.71 4.27 -3.84
CA ALA A 89 7.26 3.00 -4.33
C ALA A 89 8.80 3.06 -4.44
N GLN A 90 9.36 4.15 -4.97
CA GLN A 90 10.81 4.35 -5.04
C GLN A 90 11.46 4.32 -3.65
N LEU A 91 10.87 5.02 -2.67
CA LEU A 91 11.35 5.03 -1.29
C LEU A 91 11.22 3.66 -0.63
N ALA A 92 10.11 2.95 -0.87
CA ALA A 92 9.92 1.61 -0.38
C ALA A 92 10.98 0.65 -0.93
N LYS A 93 11.25 0.72 -2.24
CA LYS A 93 12.29 -0.09 -2.88
C LYS A 93 13.68 0.21 -2.30
N ALA A 94 14.01 1.49 -2.16
CA ALA A 94 15.26 1.93 -1.54
C ALA A 94 15.37 1.47 -0.07
N GLY A 95 14.24 1.41 0.65
CA GLY A 95 14.13 0.88 2.01
C GLY A 95 14.16 -0.66 2.10
N GLY A 96 14.38 -1.38 1.00
CA GLY A 96 14.47 -2.84 0.99
C GLY A 96 13.12 -3.55 0.98
N CYS A 97 12.03 -2.87 0.63
CA CYS A 97 10.73 -3.52 0.45
C CYS A 97 10.82 -4.58 -0.67
N GLN A 98 10.46 -5.82 -0.32
CA GLN A 98 10.47 -6.95 -1.24
C GLN A 98 9.17 -7.05 -2.03
N HIS A 99 8.03 -6.81 -1.37
CA HIS A 99 6.70 -6.94 -1.96
C HIS A 99 5.93 -5.61 -1.88
N PHE A 100 5.68 -5.01 -3.04
CA PHE A 100 4.83 -3.83 -3.17
C PHE A 100 3.43 -4.20 -3.69
N SER A 101 2.39 -3.65 -3.07
CA SER A 101 1.00 -3.85 -3.46
C SER A 101 0.36 -2.51 -3.81
N LEU A 102 -0.14 -2.39 -5.04
CA LEU A 102 -0.77 -1.18 -5.55
C LEU A 102 -2.27 -1.40 -5.76
N GLU A 103 -3.09 -0.53 -5.17
CA GLU A 103 -4.50 -0.43 -5.51
C GLU A 103 -4.69 0.55 -6.67
N SER A 104 -5.29 0.05 -7.73
CA SER A 104 -5.55 0.74 -8.98
C SER A 104 -7.06 0.71 -9.26
N SER A 105 -7.48 0.60 -10.52
CA SER A 105 -8.87 0.56 -10.90
C SER A 105 -9.07 -0.32 -12.14
N LYS A 106 -10.28 -0.86 -12.27
CA LYS A 106 -10.72 -1.57 -13.46
C LYS A 106 -10.60 -0.68 -14.69
N GLY A 107 -9.92 -1.19 -15.71
CA GLY A 107 -9.69 -0.47 -16.97
C GLY A 107 -8.50 0.49 -16.95
N ALA A 108 -7.65 0.45 -15.92
CA ALA A 108 -6.38 1.17 -15.92
C ALA A 108 -5.56 0.81 -17.17
N ASP A 109 -5.22 1.85 -17.94
CA ASP A 109 -4.57 1.73 -19.25
C ASP A 109 -3.88 3.06 -19.57
N LYS A 110 -2.54 3.04 -19.65
CA LYS A 110 -1.71 4.21 -19.97
C LYS A 110 -2.03 4.87 -21.32
N SER A 111 -2.70 4.15 -22.22
CA SER A 111 -3.14 4.66 -23.52
C SER A 111 -4.56 5.21 -23.54
N SER A 112 -5.27 5.17 -22.40
CA SER A 112 -6.65 5.63 -22.30
C SER A 112 -6.81 7.13 -22.58
N SER A 113 -7.88 7.49 -23.29
CA SER A 113 -8.28 8.90 -23.44
C SER A 113 -8.89 9.48 -22.16
N PHE A 114 -9.33 8.62 -21.23
CA PHE A 114 -9.87 9.05 -19.95
C PHE A 114 -8.73 9.27 -18.95
N LEU A 115 -8.59 10.50 -18.45
CA LEU A 115 -7.46 10.93 -17.62
C LEU A 115 -7.24 10.02 -16.39
N TYR A 116 -8.32 9.61 -15.72
CA TYR A 116 -8.22 8.76 -14.53
C TYR A 116 -7.60 7.38 -14.83
N LEU A 117 -8.09 6.70 -15.87
CA LEU A 117 -7.61 5.37 -16.25
C LEU A 117 -6.19 5.42 -16.81
N ARG A 118 -5.86 6.49 -17.52
CA ARG A 118 -4.50 6.77 -17.99
C ARG A 118 -3.52 6.93 -16.85
N VAL A 119 -3.81 7.80 -15.90
CA VAL A 119 -2.95 8.03 -14.72
C VAL A 119 -2.73 6.73 -13.94
N LYS A 120 -3.80 5.95 -13.72
CA LYS A 120 -3.69 4.64 -13.06
C LYS A 120 -2.85 3.65 -13.87
N GLY A 121 -2.95 3.64 -15.20
CA GLY A 121 -2.15 2.76 -16.05
C GLY A 121 -0.68 3.21 -16.19
N GLU A 122 -0.42 4.52 -16.18
CA GLU A 122 0.93 5.10 -16.19
C GLU A 122 1.69 4.69 -14.92
N VAL A 123 1.09 4.92 -13.75
CA VAL A 123 1.75 4.60 -12.48
C VAL A 123 1.95 3.10 -12.28
N GLU A 124 1.05 2.25 -12.78
CA GLU A 124 1.25 0.79 -12.77
C GLU A 124 2.51 0.39 -13.55
N ALA A 125 2.69 0.94 -14.76
CA ALA A 125 3.84 0.64 -15.59
C ALA A 125 5.15 1.16 -14.97
N GLU A 126 5.16 2.38 -14.44
CA GLU A 126 6.36 2.95 -13.84
C GLU A 126 6.77 2.24 -12.53
N VAL A 127 5.80 1.80 -11.72
CA VAL A 127 6.10 1.02 -10.51
C VAL A 127 6.60 -0.39 -10.85
N GLU A 128 6.12 -0.98 -11.94
CA GLU A 128 6.61 -2.27 -12.45
C GLU A 128 8.10 -2.20 -12.82
N GLU A 129 8.54 -1.10 -13.44
CA GLU A 129 9.93 -0.86 -13.82
C GLU A 129 10.90 -0.77 -12.62
N LEU A 130 10.40 -0.50 -11.40
CA LEU A 130 11.22 -0.49 -10.18
C LEU A 130 11.73 -1.89 -9.78
N GLY A 131 11.18 -2.96 -10.37
CA GLY A 131 11.71 -4.32 -10.22
C GLY A 131 11.63 -4.85 -8.79
N PHE A 132 10.50 -4.68 -8.09
CA PHE A 132 10.26 -5.36 -6.82
C PHE A 132 10.35 -6.88 -6.97
N GLU A 133 10.81 -7.60 -5.94
CA GLU A 133 10.82 -9.07 -5.97
C GLU A 133 9.42 -9.63 -6.20
N ARG A 134 8.42 -8.93 -5.65
CA ARG A 134 7.02 -9.15 -5.96
C ARG A 134 6.30 -7.81 -6.10
N PHE A 135 5.60 -7.64 -7.20
CA PHE A 135 4.67 -6.54 -7.40
C PHE A 135 3.26 -7.11 -7.59
N SER A 136 2.26 -6.55 -6.90
CA SER A 136 0.87 -7.01 -7.01
C SER A 136 -0.04 -5.82 -7.22
N ILE A 137 -0.85 -5.89 -8.27
CA ILE A 137 -1.77 -4.83 -8.66
C ILE A 137 -3.20 -5.33 -8.44
N PHE A 138 -4.01 -4.54 -7.75
CA PHE A 138 -5.43 -4.78 -7.54
C PHE A 138 -6.23 -3.78 -8.37
N ARG A 139 -7.10 -4.27 -9.27
CA ARG A 139 -7.96 -3.43 -10.13
C ARG A 139 -9.45 -3.66 -9.80
N PRO A 140 -9.95 -3.15 -8.66
CA PRO A 140 -11.36 -3.25 -8.29
C PRO A 140 -12.27 -2.51 -9.28
N ALA A 141 -13.54 -2.93 -9.33
CA ALA A 141 -14.57 -2.39 -10.23
C ALA A 141 -15.17 -1.08 -9.74
#